data_AF-A0A1G6YZF3-F1
#
_entry.id   AF-A0A1G6YZF3-F1
#
_cell.length_a   1.000
_cell.length_b   1.000
_cell.length_c   1.000
_cell.angle_alpha   90.00
_cell.angle_beta   90.00
_cell.angle_gamma   90.00
#
_symmetry.space_group_name_H-M   'P 1'
#
loop_
_entity.id
_entity.type
_entity.pdbx_description
1 polymer ?
#
loop_
_entity_poly.entity_id
_entity_poly.type
_entity_poly.pdbx_seq_one_letter_code
_entity_poly.pdbx_strand_id
1 'polypeptide(L)'
;MEPSFLIAKLITFILSLVVAYIAYHGYRRSDQKPMLYVSGGFVFIGVGAICEGIIYHIFDTTIASAALIQAIVVSSGMTLILMSLRK
;
A
#
# COMPACT_ATOMS: atom_id res chain seq x y z
N MET A 1 -0.43 -21.33 6.45
CA MET A 1 -0.69 -19.91 6.75
C MET A 1 -1.76 -19.86 7.82
N GLU A 2 -1.43 -19.35 9.01
CA GLU A 2 -2.45 -19.16 10.06
C GLU A 2 -3.52 -18.17 9.57
N PRO A 3 -4.82 -18.47 9.75
CA PRO A 3 -5.91 -17.61 9.25
C PRO A 3 -5.84 -16.18 9.80
N SER A 4 -5.27 -16.01 10.99
CA SER A 4 -5.00 -14.72 11.63
C SER A 4 -4.06 -13.82 10.81
N PHE A 5 -3.07 -14.38 10.12
CA PHE A 5 -2.15 -13.61 9.27
C PHE A 5 -2.85 -13.03 8.04
N LEU A 6 -3.68 -13.85 7.38
CA LEU A 6 -4.49 -13.42 6.24
C LEU A 6 -5.49 -12.32 6.62
N ILE A 7 -6.15 -12.47 7.78
CA ILE A 7 -7.10 -11.47 8.29
C ILE A 7 -6.39 -10.14 8.56
N ALA A 8 -5.25 -10.15 9.25
CA ALA A 8 -4.48 -8.93 9.53
C ALA A 8 -4.07 -8.19 8.24
N LYS A 9 -3.70 -8.96 7.20
CA LYS A 9 -3.30 -8.44 5.90
C LYS A 9 -4.46 -7.85 5.12
N LEU A 10 -5.62 -8.50 5.16
CA LEU A 10 -6.86 -8.01 4.59
C LEU A 10 -7.30 -6.69 5.27
N ILE A 11 -7.21 -6.62 6.60
CA ILE A 11 -7.51 -5.39 7.35
C ILE A 11 -6.58 -4.26 6.92
N THR A 12 -5.27 -4.51 6.87
CA THR A 12 -4.28 -3.53 6.44
C THR A 12 -4.56 -3.04 5.02
N PHE A 13 -4.90 -3.96 4.10
CA PHE A 13 -5.25 -3.63 2.73
C PHE A 13 -6.50 -2.74 2.64
N ILE A 14 -7.58 -3.12 3.32
CA ILE A 14 -8.82 -2.32 3.38
C ILE A 14 -8.53 -0.93 3.94
N LEU A 15 -7.76 -0.85 5.03
CA LEU A 15 -7.42 0.42 5.65
C LEU A 15 -6.63 1.31 4.70
N SER A 16 -5.65 0.76 3.99
CA SER A 16 -4.89 1.49 2.96
C SER A 16 -5.81 2.04 1.87
N LEU A 17 -6.78 1.24 1.41
CA LEU A 17 -7.69 1.59 0.34
C LEU A 17 -8.69 2.65 0.77
N VAL A 18 -9.15 2.60 2.03
CA VAL A 18 -9.97 3.64 2.66
C VAL A 18 -9.20 4.96 2.72
N VAL A 19 -7.92 4.95 3.14
CA VAL A 19 -7.11 6.17 3.17
C VAL A 19 -6.88 6.72 1.76
N ALA A 20 -6.59 5.86 0.78
CA ALA A 20 -6.48 6.26 -0.62
C ALA A 20 -7.78 6.90 -1.13
N TYR A 21 -8.93 6.30 -0.82
CA TYR A 21 -10.24 6.81 -1.22
C TYR A 21 -10.53 8.18 -0.59
N ILE A 22 -10.26 8.36 0.71
CA ILE A 22 -10.44 9.64 1.39
C ILE A 22 -9.51 10.71 0.80
N ALA A 23 -8.25 10.36 0.53
CA ALA A 23 -7.29 11.28 -0.09
C ALA A 23 -7.74 11.69 -1.51
N TYR A 24 -8.24 10.75 -2.31
CA TYR A 24 -8.81 11.04 -3.64
C TYR A 24 -10.06 11.92 -3.56
N HIS A 25 -10.96 11.64 -2.62
CA HIS A 25 -12.16 12.46 -2.40
C HIS A 25 -11.81 13.87 -1.92
N GLY A 26 -10.81 13.99 -1.03
CA GLY A 26 -10.26 15.27 -0.58
C GLY A 26 -9.61 16.06 -1.71
N TYR A 27 -8.85 15.40 -2.59
CA TYR A 27 -8.30 16.00 -3.81
C TYR A 27 -9.41 16.61 -4.68
N ARG A 28 -10.49 15.85 -4.93
CA ARG A 28 -11.62 16.30 -5.76
C ARG A 28 -12.35 17.51 -5.17
N ARG A 29 -12.35 17.69 -3.85
CA ARG A 29 -13.09 18.76 -3.17
C ARG A 29 -12.23 20.01 -2.91
N SER A 30 -10.92 19.84 -2.74
CA SER A 30 -10.03 20.90 -2.28
C SER A 30 -8.99 21.36 -3.33
N ASP A 31 -8.93 20.71 -4.49
CA ASP A 31 -7.94 20.91 -5.59
C ASP A 31 -6.46 20.86 -5.12
N GLN A 32 -6.22 20.28 -3.94
CA GLN A 32 -4.91 20.17 -3.36
C GLN A 32 -4.14 19.02 -4.05
N LYS A 33 -3.40 19.36 -5.09
CA LYS A 33 -2.43 18.49 -5.80
C LYS A 33 -1.64 17.53 -4.89
N PRO A 34 -1.17 17.92 -3.68
CA PRO A 34 -0.53 16.97 -2.76
C PRO A 34 -1.39 15.75 -2.39
N MET A 35 -2.71 15.90 -2.16
CA MET A 35 -3.59 14.78 -1.79
C MET A 35 -3.64 13.65 -2.84
N LEU A 36 -3.39 13.97 -4.12
CA LEU A 36 -3.30 12.97 -5.19
C LEU A 36 -2.07 12.05 -5.01
N TYR A 37 -0.95 12.61 -4.57
CA TYR A 37 0.26 11.84 -4.26
C TYR A 37 0.07 10.95 -3.04
N VAL A 38 -0.67 11.41 -2.01
CA VAL A 38 -1.07 10.57 -0.87
C VAL A 38 -1.94 9.41 -1.32
N SER A 39 -2.94 9.67 -2.16
CA SER A 39 -3.81 8.63 -2.72
C SER A 39 -2.98 7.58 -3.48
N GLY A 40 -2.07 8.00 -4.36
CA GLY A 40 -1.19 7.09 -5.09
C GLY A 40 -0.27 6.28 -4.18
N GLY A 41 0.30 6.91 -3.15
CA GLY A 41 1.15 6.25 -2.17
C GLY A 41 0.43 5.17 -1.39
N PHE A 42 -0.80 5.43 -0.94
CA PHE A 42 -1.61 4.44 -0.22
C PHE A 42 -2.11 3.30 -1.10
N VAL A 43 -2.32 3.52 -2.41
CA VAL A 43 -2.59 2.43 -3.36
C VAL A 43 -1.35 1.53 -3.48
N PHE A 44 -0.16 2.09 -3.61
CA PHE A 44 1.09 1.32 -3.63
C PHE A 44 1.28 0.50 -2.33
N ILE A 45 1.04 1.12 -1.17
CA ILE A 45 1.12 0.42 0.13
C ILE A 45 0.09 -0.72 0.19
N GLY A 46 -1.13 -0.50 -0.30
CA GLY A 46 -2.16 -1.53 -0.36
C GLY A 46 -1.77 -2.70 -1.25
N VAL A 47 -1.28 -2.43 -2.46
CA VAL A 47 -0.76 -3.45 -3.37
C VAL A 47 0.39 -4.22 -2.71
N GLY A 48 1.32 -3.52 -2.06
CA GLY A 48 2.41 -4.13 -1.30
C GLY A 48 1.91 -5.08 -0.21
N ALA A 49 0.85 -4.69 0.50
CA ALA A 49 0.22 -5.48 1.55
C ALA A 49 -0.39 -6.79 1.04
N ILE A 50 -0.80 -6.91 -0.23
CA ILE A 50 -1.30 -8.20 -0.77
C ILE A 50 -0.21 -8.96 -1.54
N CYS A 51 0.79 -8.25 -2.08
CA CYS A 51 1.89 -8.83 -2.86
C CYS A 51 2.62 -9.95 -2.14
N GLU A 52 3.02 -9.78 -0.87
CA GLU A 52 3.73 -10.86 -0.14
C GLU A 52 2.86 -12.13 -0.02
N GLY A 53 1.53 -11.99 0.10
CA GLY A 53 0.62 -13.14 0.16
C GLY A 53 0.52 -13.89 -1.16
N ILE A 54 0.48 -13.15 -2.27
CA ILE A 54 0.43 -13.70 -3.63
C ILE A 54 1.77 -14.33 -4.02
N ILE A 55 2.89 -13.66 -3.72
CA ILE A 55 4.25 -14.12 -4.06
C ILE A 55 4.58 -15.39 -3.29
N TYR A 56 4.23 -15.46 -2.01
CA TYR A 56 4.39 -16.69 -1.24
C TYR A 56 3.61 -17.85 -1.85
N HIS A 57 2.37 -17.62 -2.28
CA HIS A 57 1.49 -18.67 -2.78
C HIS A 57 1.81 -19.12 -4.23
N ILE A 58 2.35 -18.23 -5.06
CA ILE A 58 2.64 -18.54 -6.48
C ILE A 58 4.05 -19.08 -6.69
N PHE A 59 5.03 -18.62 -5.91
CA PHE A 59 6.44 -18.88 -6.20
C PHE A 59 7.10 -19.95 -5.32
N ASP A 60 6.41 -20.49 -4.29
CA ASP A 60 6.97 -21.44 -3.30
C ASP A 60 8.34 -20.98 -2.74
N THR A 61 8.56 -19.65 -2.74
CA THR A 61 9.87 -19.05 -2.54
C THR A 61 10.07 -18.68 -1.08
N THR A 62 11.32 -18.51 -0.68
CA THR A 62 11.70 -18.11 0.69
C THR A 62 10.98 -16.83 1.11
N ILE A 63 10.41 -16.81 2.32
CA ILE A 63 9.69 -15.67 2.92
C ILE A 63 10.46 -14.34 2.77
N ALA A 64 11.79 -14.42 2.81
CA ALA A 64 12.70 -13.29 2.62
C ALA A 64 12.53 -12.57 1.26
N SER A 65 12.37 -13.28 0.14
CA SER A 65 12.24 -12.64 -1.18
C SER A 65 10.88 -11.97 -1.36
N ALA A 66 9.81 -12.61 -0.86
CA ALA A 66 8.47 -12.02 -0.82
C ALA A 66 8.43 -10.72 0.02
N ALA A 67 9.07 -10.75 1.20
CA ALA A 67 9.20 -9.58 2.07
C ALA A 67 10.03 -8.46 1.41
N LEU A 68 11.05 -8.79 0.63
CA LEU A 68 11.90 -7.81 -0.05
C LEU A 68 11.14 -7.07 -1.16
N ILE A 69 10.34 -7.79 -1.95
CA ILE A 69 9.47 -7.18 -2.98
C ILE A 69 8.42 -6.28 -2.31
N GLN A 70 7.78 -6.77 -1.24
CA GLN A 70 6.86 -5.95 -0.45
C GLN A 70 7.54 -4.67 0.07
N ALA A 71 8.75 -4.77 0.63
CA ALA A 71 9.48 -3.62 1.17
C ALA A 71 9.77 -2.57 0.09
N ILE A 72 10.14 -2.98 -1.12
CA ILE A 72 10.36 -2.07 -2.25
C ILE A 72 9.07 -1.35 -2.64
N VAL A 73 7.96 -2.09 -2.75
CA VAL A 73 6.64 -1.55 -3.10
C VAL A 73 6.10 -0.59 -2.03
N VAL A 74 6.29 -0.93 -0.76
CA VAL A 74 5.90 -0.05 0.36
C VAL A 74 6.77 1.21 0.40
N SER A 75 8.08 1.07 0.18
CA SER A 75 9.02 2.19 0.16
C SER A 75 8.73 3.19 -0.95
N SER A 76 8.32 2.72 -2.15
CA SER A 76 7.90 3.59 -3.23
C SER A 76 6.61 4.35 -2.87
N GLY A 77 5.64 3.67 -2.24
CA GLY A 77 4.43 4.29 -1.71
C GLY A 77 4.71 5.36 -0.65
N MET A 78 5.62 5.09 0.29
CA MET A 78 6.06 6.07 1.29
C MET A 78 6.77 7.27 0.65
N THR A 79 7.56 7.06 -0.39
CA THR A 79 8.22 8.14 -1.13
C THR A 79 7.21 9.06 -1.81
N LEU A 80 6.13 8.51 -2.37
CA LEU A 80 5.03 9.31 -2.92
C LEU A 80 4.35 10.18 -1.85
N ILE A 81 4.09 9.61 -0.66
CA ILE A 81 3.55 10.37 0.47
C ILE A 81 4.53 11.47 0.92
N LEU A 82 5.82 11.16 0.98
CA LEU A 82 6.85 12.15 1.33
C LEU A 82 6.89 13.31 0.31
N MET A 83 6.78 13.01 -0.99
CA MET A 83 6.70 14.02 -2.04
C MET A 83 5.45 14.90 -1.92
N SER A 84 4.33 14.33 -1.44
CA SER A 84 3.13 15.11 -1.12
C SER A 84 3.36 16.14 -0.03
N LEU A 85 4.26 15.88 0.94
CA LEU A 85 4.49 16.80 2.06
C LEU A 85 5.48 17.91 1.71
N ARG A 86 6.31 17.70 0.67
CA ARG A 86 7.31 18.68 0.22
C ARG A 86 6.77 19.71 -0.78
N LYS A 87 5.53 19.59 -1.24
CA LYS A 87 4.99 20.37 -2.37
C LYS A 87 3.66 21.01 -1.99
#